data_AF-A0A962C202-F1
#
_entry.id   AF-A0A962C202-F1
#
_cell.length_a   1.000
_cell.length_b   1.000
_cell.length_c   1.000
_cell.angle_alpha   90.00
_cell.angle_beta   90.00
_cell.angle_gamma   90.00
#
_symmetry.space_group_name_H-M   'P 1'
#
loop_
_entity.id
_entity.type
_entity.pdbx_description
1 polymer ?
#
loop_
_entity_poly.entity_id
_entity_poly.type
_entity_poly.pdbx_seq_one_letter_code
_entity_poly.pdbx_strand_id
1 'polypeptide(L)' 'MSKRIAIVTGGIGGLGSAMCRRLAAQGCHVIAADLAVRAERIT' A
#
# COMPACT_ATOMS: atom_id res chain seq x y z
N MET A 1 -5.58 9.99 20.91
CA MET A 1 -5.76 8.85 19.97
C MET A 1 -4.49 8.68 19.17
N SER A 2 -3.85 7.51 19.20
CA SER A 2 -2.70 7.23 18.32
C SER A 2 -3.20 7.01 16.88
N LYS A 3 -2.53 7.62 15.91
CA LYS A 3 -2.85 7.44 14.49
C LYS A 3 -2.39 6.05 14.07
N ARG A 4 -3.29 5.21 13.53
CA ARG A 4 -2.92 3.89 13.00
C ARG A 4 -2.23 4.05 11.65
N ILE A 5 -1.05 3.45 11.50
CA ILE A 5 -0.28 3.45 10.25
C ILE A 5 -0.33 2.02 9.68
N ALA A 6 -0.59 1.90 8.38
CA ALA A 6 -0.59 0.62 7.67
C ALA A 6 0.37 0.68 6.48
N ILE A 7 1.33 -0.26 6.43
CA ILE A 7 2.22 -0.47 5.28
C ILE A 7 1.65 -1.61 4.44
N VAL A 8 1.47 -1.36 3.15
CA VAL A 8 0.97 -2.35 2.19
C VAL A 8 2.06 -2.62 1.16
N THR A 9 2.64 -3.82 1.18
CA THR A 9 3.53 -4.28 0.12
C THR A 9 2.73 -4.68 -1.12
N GLY A 10 3.29 -4.48 -2.31
CA GLY A 10 2.53 -4.65 -3.55
C GLY A 10 1.36 -3.65 -3.67
N GLY A 11 1.47 -2.47 -3.05
CA GLY A 11 0.37 -1.51 -2.89
C GLY A 11 -0.08 -0.80 -4.17
N ILE A 12 0.62 -0.96 -5.29
CA ILE A 12 0.41 -0.23 -6.54
C ILE A 12 -0.18 -1.18 -7.59
N GLY A 13 -1.49 -1.06 -7.83
CA GLY A 13 -2.26 -1.92 -8.73
C GLY A 13 -3.03 -3.03 -8.01
N GLY A 14 -3.96 -3.65 -8.75
CA GLY A 14 -4.70 -4.85 -8.32
C GLY A 14 -5.25 -4.80 -6.88
N LEU A 15 -4.98 -5.88 -6.13
CA LEU A 15 -5.45 -6.06 -4.76
C LEU A 15 -4.78 -5.08 -3.78
N GLY A 16 -3.49 -4.79 -3.94
CA GLY A 16 -2.79 -3.90 -3.02
C GLY A 16 -3.40 -2.51 -3.00
N SER A 17 -3.76 -1.97 -4.17
CA SER A 17 -4.49 -0.70 -4.23
C SER A 17 -5.89 -0.78 -3.63
N ALA A 18 -6.60 -1.91 -3.75
CA ALA A 18 -7.89 -2.11 -3.07
C ALA A 18 -7.73 -2.14 -1.53
N MET A 19 -6.69 -2.80 -1.03
CA MET A 19 -6.36 -2.83 0.40
C MET A 19 -5.99 -1.44 0.92
N CYS A 20 -5.18 -0.68 0.18
CA CYS A 20 -4.86 0.70 0.52
C CYS A 20 -6.12 1.56 0.69
N ARG A 21 -7.04 1.48 -0.27
CA ARG A 21 -8.32 2.20 -0.21
C ARG A 21 -9.16 1.77 1.00
N ARG A 22 -9.24 0.46 1.27
CA ARG A 22 -10.01 -0.08 2.40
C ARG A 22 -9.46 0.37 3.75
N LEU A 23 -8.14 0.34 3.92
CA LEU A 23 -7.46 0.75 5.16
C LEU A 23 -7.55 2.26 5.38
N ALA A 24 -7.42 3.06 4.32
CA ALA A 24 -7.64 4.51 4.38
C ALA A 24 -9.08 4.84 4.82
N ALA A 25 -10.08 4.14 4.28
CA ALA A 25 -11.48 4.28 4.70
C ALA A 25 -11.74 3.87 6.17
N GLN A 26 -10.85 3.09 6.79
CA GLN A 26 -10.89 2.74 8.22
C GLN A 26 -10.15 3.76 9.12
N GLY A 27 -9.65 4.86 8.53
CA GLY A 27 -8.93 5.91 9.24
C GLY A 27 -7.45 5.64 9.45
N CYS A 28 -6.87 4.65 8.75
CA CYS A 28 -5.42 4.43 8.77
C CYS A 28 -4.70 5.45 7.88
N HIS A 29 -3.52 5.89 8.30
CA HIS A 29 -2.54 6.48 7.39
C HIS A 29 -1.84 5.35 6.63
N VAL A 30 -2.01 5.30 5.32
CA VAL A 30 -1.54 4.17 4.51
C VAL A 30 -0.30 4.55 3.74
N ILE A 31 0.70 3.67 3.77
CA ILE A 31 1.92 3.73 2.96
C ILE A 31 1.87 2.55 1.98
N ALA A 32 1.77 2.85 0.68
CA ALA A 32 1.88 1.84 -0.37
C ALA A 32 3.35 1.66 -0.74
N ALA A 33 3.89 0.47 -0.45
CA ALA A 33 5.23 0.06 -0.85
C ALA A 33 5.11 -0.94 -2.00
N ASP A 34 5.69 -0.65 -3.14
CA ASP A 34 5.71 -1.55 -4.29
C ASP A 34 7.04 -1.39 -5.02
N LEU A 35 7.31 -2.34 -5.88
CA LEU A 35 8.47 -2.33 -6.75
C LEU A 35 8.14 -1.42 -7.97
N ALA A 36 9.12 -0.95 -8.74
CA ALA A 36 8.93 0.04 -9.84
C ALA A 36 8.61 -0.57 -11.22
N VAL A 37 7.55 -0.22 -11.97
CA VAL A 37 6.82 -0.92 -13.11
C VAL A 37 7.42 -2.07 -13.99
N ARG A 38 8.70 -2.47 -13.97
CA ARG A 38 9.32 -3.43 -14.92
C ARG A 38 10.40 -4.36 -14.32
N ALA A 39 11.00 -5.28 -15.08
CA ALA A 39 11.78 -6.43 -14.58
C ALA A 39 13.04 -6.08 -13.76
N GLU A 40 13.48 -4.84 -13.78
CA GLU A 40 14.50 -4.28 -12.90
C GLU A 40 14.02 -4.19 -11.44
N ARG A 41 12.73 -4.48 -11.18
CA ARG A 41 12.02 -4.34 -9.90
C ARG A 41 12.70 -4.97 -8.69
N ILE A 42 13.55 -5.96 -8.88
CA ILE A 42 14.02 -6.83 -7.80
C ILE A 42 15.48 -7.29 -7.95
N THR A 43 16.17 -6.88 -9.01
CA THR A 43 17.54 -7.32 -9.33
C THR A 43 18.36 -6.15 -9.83
#